data_AF-A0A8T1V8J7-F1
#
_entry.id   AF-A0A8T1V8J7-F1
#
_cell.length_a   1.000
_cell.length_b   1.000
_cell.length_c   1.000
_cell.angle_alpha   90.00
_cell.angle_beta   90.00
_cell.angle_gamma   90.00
#
_symmetry.space_group_name_H-M   'P 1'
#
loop_
_entity.id
_entity.type
_entity.pdbx_description
1 polymer ?
#
loop_
_entity_poly.entity_id
_entity_poly.type
_entity_poly.pdbx_seq_one_letter_code
_entity_poly.pdbx_strand_id
1 'polypeptide(L)'
;MAPPSCPLLAESRALIDSLGYVDTEHNSPASQQQVQAQIRAEMATFSPPEDQYLAYLSPYAPSFGGRARLQTEFKRVAANVPLDAIDMSRYQAKEPTGRHRQSLEAWEGAVKQLQVAVEHQSNRVVNLELQQGYGTKLAKVRAAVLDGMNAQYERALKETKAASDKINLARQQDQTRNAAKLHSYQSRYFELLAKNAAIKRACAEQELRLQKRTKTA
;
A
#
# COMPACT_ATOMS: atom_id res chain seq x y z
N MET A 1 -10.30 -5.04 16.34
CA MET A 1 -10.42 -3.57 16.25
C MET A 1 -10.68 -3.26 14.78
N ALA A 2 -11.86 -2.75 14.42
CA ALA A 2 -12.16 -2.44 13.02
C ALA A 2 -11.14 -1.42 12.49
N PRO A 3 -10.69 -1.52 11.23
CA PRO A 3 -9.80 -0.49 10.67
C PRO A 3 -10.52 0.86 10.75
N PRO A 4 -9.81 1.96 11.07
CA PRO A 4 -10.41 3.29 11.03
C PRO A 4 -10.76 3.61 9.57
N SER A 5 -12.00 3.34 9.18
CA SER A 5 -12.52 3.75 7.89
C SER A 5 -12.68 5.27 7.93
N CYS A 6 -12.15 5.96 6.91
CA CYS A 6 -12.35 7.39 6.76
C CYS A 6 -13.87 7.71 6.84
N PRO A 7 -14.32 8.58 7.77
CA PRO A 7 -15.74 8.86 7.97
C PRO A 7 -16.38 9.44 6.70
N LEU A 8 -15.61 10.19 5.89
CA LEU A 8 -16.06 10.73 4.61
C LEU A 8 -16.45 9.65 3.60
N LEU A 9 -15.81 8.47 3.65
CA LEU A 9 -16.17 7.34 2.77
C LEU A 9 -17.43 6.60 3.25
N ALA A 10 -17.79 6.71 4.53
CA ALA A 10 -18.99 6.10 5.08
C ALA A 10 -20.23 6.93 4.79
N GLU A 11 -20.15 8.25 4.93
CA GLU A 11 -21.26 9.19 4.72
C GLU A 11 -21.64 9.32 3.23
N SER A 12 -20.65 9.34 2.34
CA SER A 12 -20.86 9.54 0.90
C SER A 12 -21.12 8.26 0.10
N ARG A 13 -21.04 7.07 0.74
CA ARG A 13 -21.11 5.79 0.04
C ARG A 13 -22.40 5.59 -0.75
N ALA A 14 -23.52 6.17 -0.30
CA ALA A 14 -24.80 6.10 -0.99
C ALA A 14 -24.92 7.09 -2.16
N LEU A 15 -24.06 8.13 -2.21
CA LEU A 15 -24.07 9.14 -3.27
C LEU A 15 -23.12 8.82 -4.43
N ILE A 16 -22.08 8.03 -4.20
CA ILE A 16 -21.04 7.75 -5.19
C ILE A 16 -21.38 6.45 -5.92
N ASP A 17 -22.01 6.57 -7.09
CA ASP A 17 -22.21 5.46 -8.04
C ASP A 17 -21.21 5.58 -9.19
N SER A 18 -20.40 4.55 -9.41
CA SER A 18 -19.48 4.45 -10.55
C SER A 18 -19.40 3.01 -11.05
N LEU A 19 -19.62 2.83 -12.35
CA LEU A 19 -19.77 1.51 -12.96
C LEU A 19 -18.47 1.09 -13.68
N GLY A 20 -17.40 0.84 -12.92
CA GLY A 20 -16.08 0.54 -13.49
C GLY A 20 -15.99 -0.62 -14.51
N TYR A 21 -16.90 -1.61 -14.49
CA TYR A 21 -16.97 -2.67 -15.50
C TYR A 21 -17.72 -2.28 -16.78
N VAL A 22 -18.47 -1.18 -16.75
CA VAL A 22 -19.32 -0.71 -17.85
C VAL A 22 -18.67 0.51 -18.51
N ASP A 23 -18.22 1.46 -17.69
CA ASP A 23 -17.66 2.74 -18.14
C ASP A 23 -16.20 2.56 -18.57
N THR A 24 -15.91 1.96 -19.73
CA THR A 24 -14.50 1.68 -20.12
C THR A 24 -13.65 2.90 -20.48
N GLU A 25 -14.27 4.08 -20.61
CA GLU A 25 -13.63 5.31 -21.10
C GLU A 25 -12.54 5.85 -20.16
N HIS A 26 -12.62 5.55 -18.85
CA HIS A 26 -11.62 5.94 -17.86
C HIS A 26 -10.25 5.25 -18.03
N ASN A 27 -10.18 4.19 -18.85
CA ASN A 27 -8.90 3.52 -19.16
C ASN A 27 -8.03 4.32 -20.14
N SER A 28 -8.59 5.33 -20.82
CA SER A 28 -7.82 6.16 -21.74
C SER A 28 -6.87 7.09 -20.97
N PRO A 29 -5.56 7.14 -21.33
CA PRO A 29 -4.60 8.00 -20.65
C PRO A 29 -4.98 9.49 -20.69
N ALA A 30 -5.61 9.94 -21.78
CA ALA A 30 -6.07 11.33 -21.93
C ALA A 30 -7.16 11.70 -20.91
N SER A 31 -8.16 10.82 -20.71
CA SER A 31 -9.19 11.03 -19.69
C SER A 31 -8.59 11.07 -18.29
N GLN A 32 -7.66 10.16 -17.98
CA GLN A 32 -6.99 10.13 -16.68
C GLN A 32 -6.20 11.41 -16.41
N GLN A 33 -5.47 11.93 -17.41
CA GLN A 33 -4.73 13.18 -17.28
C GLN A 33 -5.67 14.37 -17.04
N GLN A 34 -6.79 14.44 -17.76
CA GLN A 34 -7.78 15.50 -17.58
C GLN A 34 -8.40 15.46 -16.17
N VAL A 35 -8.83 14.28 -15.71
CA VAL A 35 -9.39 14.09 -14.37
C VAL A 35 -8.36 14.42 -13.29
N GLN A 36 -7.10 13.97 -13.44
CA GLN A 36 -6.04 14.31 -12.49
C GLN A 36 -5.75 15.82 -12.45
N ALA A 37 -5.80 16.52 -13.59
CA ALA A 37 -5.62 17.96 -13.62
C ALA A 37 -6.74 18.68 -12.84
N GLN A 38 -7.99 18.24 -13.01
CA GLN A 38 -9.13 18.77 -12.25
C GLN A 38 -8.99 18.50 -10.75
N ILE A 39 -8.62 17.27 -10.35
CA ILE A 39 -8.37 16.93 -8.94
C ILE A 39 -7.29 17.84 -8.35
N ARG A 40 -6.19 18.07 -9.07
CA ARG A 40 -5.12 18.96 -8.59
C ARG A 40 -5.58 20.41 -8.45
N ALA A 41 -6.42 20.90 -9.36
CA ALA A 41 -6.97 22.26 -9.27
C ALA A 41 -7.86 22.41 -8.02
N GLU A 42 -8.70 21.41 -7.73
CA GLU A 42 -9.51 21.39 -6.50
C GLU A 42 -8.63 21.29 -5.25
N MET A 43 -7.61 20.42 -5.26
CA MET A 43 -6.64 20.31 -4.16
C MET A 43 -5.86 21.60 -3.91
N ALA A 44 -5.60 22.41 -4.93
CA ALA A 44 -4.94 23.71 -4.77
C ALA A 44 -5.86 24.75 -4.11
N THR A 45 -7.18 24.59 -4.26
CA THR A 45 -8.18 25.51 -3.69
C THR A 45 -8.61 25.08 -2.28
N PHE A 46 -8.64 23.77 -2.03
CA PHE A 46 -9.11 23.20 -0.77
C PHE A 46 -8.02 23.23 0.30
N SER A 47 -8.29 23.94 1.41
CA SER A 47 -7.46 23.90 2.62
C SER A 47 -8.19 23.12 3.72
N PRO A 48 -7.82 21.85 3.97
CA PRO A 48 -8.49 21.03 4.97
C PRO A 48 -8.24 21.56 6.40
N PRO A 49 -9.22 21.47 7.31
CA PRO A 49 -9.00 21.76 8.73
C PRO A 49 -7.99 20.76 9.34
N GLU A 50 -6.88 21.28 9.88
CA GLU A 50 -5.76 20.46 10.40
C GLU A 50 -6.20 19.45 11.48
N ASP A 51 -7.08 19.87 12.38
CA ASP A 51 -7.48 19.08 13.56
C ASP A 51 -8.50 17.98 13.25
N GLN A 52 -9.28 18.11 12.17
CA GLN A 52 -10.45 17.24 11.92
C GLN A 52 -10.23 16.32 10.71
N TYR A 53 -9.48 16.76 9.70
CA TYR A 53 -9.34 16.03 8.44
C TYR A 53 -8.61 14.69 8.60
N LEU A 54 -7.65 14.61 9.53
CA LEU A 54 -6.88 13.39 9.81
C LEU A 54 -7.22 12.74 11.16
N ALA A 55 -8.25 13.22 11.87
CA ALA A 55 -8.59 12.76 13.22
C ALA A 55 -8.94 11.27 13.30
N TYR A 56 -9.41 10.66 12.21
CA TYR A 56 -9.71 9.23 12.14
C TYR A 56 -8.45 8.36 12.08
N LEU A 57 -7.32 8.91 11.64
CA LEU A 57 -6.04 8.22 11.70
C LEU A 57 -5.54 8.29 13.14
N SER A 58 -5.35 7.13 13.76
CA SER A 58 -4.73 7.09 15.08
C SER A 58 -3.31 7.69 15.00
N PRO A 59 -2.94 8.63 15.90
CA PRO A 59 -1.59 9.17 15.91
C PRO A 59 -0.62 8.03 16.19
N TYR A 60 0.27 7.74 15.23
CA TYR A 60 1.30 6.73 15.40
C TYR A 60 2.56 7.38 15.97
N ALA A 61 2.80 7.16 17.26
CA ALA A 61 4.09 7.37 17.88
C ALA A 61 4.63 5.99 18.32
N PRO A 62 5.78 5.53 17.79
CA PRO A 62 6.34 4.25 18.20
C PRO A 62 6.71 4.32 19.69
N SER A 63 5.93 3.64 20.54
CA SER A 63 6.24 3.50 21.95
C SER A 63 7.11 2.27 22.16
N PHE A 64 8.35 2.49 22.58
CA PHE A 64 9.28 1.42 22.95
C PHE A 64 9.25 1.15 24.46
N GLY A 65 8.04 1.11 25.06
CA GLY A 65 7.86 0.90 26.49
C GLY A 65 8.68 -0.28 27.03
N GLY A 66 9.44 -0.05 28.10
CA GLY A 66 10.31 -1.05 28.73
C GLY A 66 11.58 -1.43 27.95
N ARG A 67 11.81 -0.88 26.76
CA ARG A 67 12.96 -1.22 25.90
C ARG A 67 13.89 -0.03 25.72
N ALA A 68 14.68 0.26 26.75
CA ALA A 68 15.62 1.39 26.78
C ALA A 68 16.56 1.42 25.55
N ARG A 69 17.07 0.27 25.10
CA ARG A 69 17.93 0.20 23.90
C ARG A 69 17.24 0.71 22.63
N LEU A 70 15.98 0.32 22.42
CA LEU A 70 15.23 0.78 21.25
C LEU A 70 14.90 2.26 21.32
N GLN A 71 14.66 2.81 22.51
CA GLN A 71 14.47 4.25 22.69
C GLN A 71 15.74 5.03 22.34
N THR A 72 16.90 4.55 22.78
CA THR A 72 18.19 5.17 22.45
C THR A 72 18.46 5.10 20.94
N GLU A 73 18.23 3.95 20.31
CA GLU A 73 18.39 3.81 18.86
C GLU A 73 17.43 4.70 18.08
N PHE A 74 16.18 4.80 18.53
CA PHE A 74 15.21 5.69 17.90
C PHE A 74 15.64 7.16 17.98
N LYS A 75 16.18 7.59 19.13
CA LYS A 75 16.78 8.93 19.28
C LYS A 75 17.98 9.14 18.37
N ARG A 76 18.87 8.15 18.24
CA ARG A 76 20.04 8.19 17.35
C ARG A 76 19.61 8.36 15.88
N VAL A 77 18.65 7.56 15.43
CA VAL A 77 18.09 7.62 14.07
C VAL A 77 17.38 8.94 13.83
N ALA A 78 16.58 9.43 14.79
CA ALA A 78 15.94 10.74 14.72
C ALA A 78 16.97 11.89 14.61
N ALA A 79 18.15 11.72 15.22
CA ALA A 79 19.27 12.65 15.11
C ALA A 79 20.13 12.44 13.84
N ASN A 80 19.75 11.52 12.94
CA ASN A 80 20.50 11.13 11.73
C ASN A 80 21.97 10.73 12.01
N VAL A 81 22.25 10.21 13.19
CA VAL A 81 23.60 9.76 13.55
C VAL A 81 23.81 8.35 12.97
N PRO A 82 24.84 8.12 12.12
CA PRO A 82 25.13 6.81 11.58
C PRO A 82 25.43 5.81 12.70
N LEU A 83 25.13 4.53 12.47
CA LEU A 83 25.40 3.49 13.45
C LEU A 83 26.91 3.22 13.44
N ASP A 84 27.55 3.33 14.61
CA ASP A 84 28.90 2.80 14.76
C ASP A 84 28.78 1.26 14.77
N ALA A 85 29.30 0.65 13.71
CA ALA A 85 29.10 -0.76 13.43
C ALA A 85 29.91 -1.66 14.38
N ILE A 86 29.81 -2.97 14.19
CA ILE A 86 30.61 -3.94 14.93
C ILE A 86 32.10 -3.69 14.63
N ASP A 87 32.86 -3.33 15.66
CA ASP A 87 34.31 -3.19 15.55
C ASP A 87 34.97 -4.58 15.39
N MET A 88 35.44 -4.84 14.18
CA MET A 88 36.15 -6.08 13.84
C MET A 88 37.64 -6.02 14.21
N SER A 89 38.16 -4.86 14.61
CA SER A 89 39.57 -4.70 14.99
C SER A 89 39.93 -5.53 16.23
N ARG A 90 38.96 -5.77 17.11
CA ARG A 90 39.11 -6.58 18.33
C ARG A 90 39.51 -8.03 18.09
N TYR A 91 39.15 -8.59 16.93
CA TYR A 91 39.44 -9.98 16.57
C TYR A 91 40.67 -10.12 15.67
N GLN A 92 41.26 -8.99 15.25
CA GLN A 92 42.49 -8.98 14.47
C GLN A 92 43.66 -8.74 15.40
N ALA A 93 44.36 -9.81 15.79
CA ALA A 93 45.65 -9.66 16.44
C ALA A 93 46.63 -9.00 15.47
N LYS A 94 47.11 -7.80 15.82
CA LYS A 94 48.12 -7.07 15.05
C LYS A 94 49.39 -6.96 15.87
N GLU A 95 50.52 -7.25 15.24
CA GLU A 95 51.83 -7.05 15.87
C GLU A 95 52.08 -5.54 16.08
N PRO A 96 52.61 -5.11 17.24
CA PRO A 96 53.00 -3.72 17.46
C PRO A 96 54.09 -3.30 16.46
N THR A 97 53.82 -2.31 15.62
CA THR A 97 54.77 -1.78 14.63
C THR A 97 55.28 -0.38 14.99
N GLY A 98 56.42 0.03 14.41
CA GLY A 98 56.97 1.37 14.60
C GLY A 98 57.32 1.70 16.06
N ARG A 99 56.90 2.87 16.55
CA ARG A 99 57.16 3.34 17.93
C ARG A 99 56.54 2.44 19.01
N HIS A 100 55.46 1.72 18.69
CA HIS A 100 54.80 0.81 19.63
C HIS A 100 55.61 -0.47 19.88
N ARG A 101 56.57 -0.81 19.01
CA ARG A 101 57.44 -1.97 19.19
C ARG A 101 58.39 -1.85 20.40
N GLN A 102 58.70 -0.61 20.80
CA GLN A 102 59.56 -0.32 21.95
C GLN A 102 58.77 -0.17 23.26
N SER A 103 57.43 -0.16 23.20
CA SER A 103 56.57 -0.03 24.37
C SER A 103 56.15 -1.40 24.90
N LEU A 104 56.45 -1.67 26.17
CA LEU A 104 56.05 -2.91 26.85
C LEU A 104 54.53 -3.06 26.90
N GLU A 105 53.82 -1.97 27.20
CA GLU A 105 52.35 -1.96 27.31
C GLU A 105 51.65 -2.36 26.00
N ALA A 106 52.21 -1.94 24.85
CA ALA A 106 51.67 -2.31 23.54
C ALA A 106 51.83 -3.80 23.25
N TRP A 107 52.94 -4.41 23.68
CA TRP A 107 53.15 -5.85 23.58
C TRP A 107 52.24 -6.63 24.52
N GLU A 108 52.06 -6.19 25.76
CA GLU A 108 51.12 -6.81 26.70
C GLU A 108 49.68 -6.78 26.18
N GLY A 109 49.26 -5.65 25.58
CA GLY A 109 47.96 -5.52 24.92
C GLY A 109 47.79 -6.50 23.75
N ALA A 110 48.81 -6.62 22.89
CA ALA A 110 48.81 -7.55 21.76
C ALA A 110 48.76 -9.02 22.22
N VAL A 111 49.49 -9.38 23.28
CA VAL A 111 49.44 -10.73 23.87
C VAL A 111 48.05 -11.05 24.41
N LYS A 112 47.41 -10.11 25.13
CA LYS A 112 46.03 -10.28 25.62
C LYS A 112 45.04 -10.46 24.47
N GLN A 113 45.18 -9.69 23.38
CA GLN A 113 44.36 -9.84 22.18
C GLN A 113 44.56 -11.19 21.49
N LEU A 114 45.81 -11.66 21.40
CA LEU A 114 46.15 -12.99 20.87
C LEU A 114 45.53 -14.11 21.71
N GLN A 115 45.62 -14.03 23.04
CA GLN A 115 44.98 -14.99 23.95
C GLN A 115 43.48 -15.08 23.69
N VAL A 116 42.80 -13.92 23.58
CA VAL A 116 41.37 -13.86 23.24
C VAL A 116 41.10 -14.49 21.87
N ALA A 117 41.93 -14.23 20.86
CA ALA A 117 41.77 -14.81 19.53
C ALA A 117 41.92 -16.35 19.53
N VAL A 118 42.88 -16.88 20.30
CA VAL A 118 43.08 -18.33 20.47
C VAL A 118 41.86 -18.99 21.11
N GLU A 119 41.32 -18.41 22.17
CA GLU A 119 40.11 -18.91 22.83
C GLU A 119 38.88 -18.87 21.89
N HIS A 120 38.73 -17.81 21.09
CA HIS A 120 37.68 -17.76 20.07
C HIS A 120 37.86 -18.83 19.00
N GLN A 121 39.09 -19.12 18.58
CA GLN A 121 39.36 -20.16 17.61
C GLN A 121 39.08 -21.56 18.18
N SER A 122 39.43 -21.80 19.45
CA SER A 122 39.07 -23.03 20.18
C SER A 122 37.55 -23.23 20.21
N ASN A 123 36.79 -22.20 20.63
CA ASN A 123 35.32 -22.23 20.59
C ASN A 123 34.76 -22.44 19.19
N ARG A 124 35.39 -21.85 18.17
CA ARG A 124 35.00 -22.05 16.77
C ARG A 124 35.16 -23.50 16.34
N VAL A 125 36.23 -24.19 16.75
CA VAL A 125 36.42 -25.61 16.44
C VAL A 125 35.29 -26.43 17.05
N VAL A 126 34.98 -26.23 18.34
CA VAL A 126 33.86 -26.93 19.02
C VAL A 126 32.52 -26.66 18.32
N ASN A 127 32.25 -25.41 17.96
CA ASN A 127 31.03 -25.06 17.22
C ASN A 127 30.97 -25.72 15.83
N LEU A 128 32.10 -25.83 15.14
CA LEU A 128 32.18 -26.50 13.84
C LEU A 128 31.99 -28.02 13.97
N GLU A 129 32.52 -28.65 15.02
CA GLU A 129 32.27 -30.06 15.32
C GLU A 129 30.78 -30.33 15.58
N LEU A 130 30.14 -29.47 16.38
CA LEU A 130 28.68 -29.52 16.60
C LEU A 130 27.90 -29.31 15.29
N GLN A 131 28.34 -28.37 14.45
CA GLN A 131 27.72 -28.13 13.15
C GLN A 131 27.90 -29.31 12.19
N GLN A 132 29.05 -29.98 12.19
CA GLN A 132 29.27 -31.19 11.39
C GLN A 132 28.37 -32.33 11.86
N GLY A 133 28.19 -32.51 13.17
CA GLY A 133 27.33 -33.56 13.72
C GLY A 133 25.84 -33.33 13.51
N TYR A 134 25.36 -32.10 13.68
CA TYR A 134 23.91 -31.79 13.74
C TYR A 134 23.40 -30.86 12.65
N GLY A 135 24.27 -30.13 11.96
CA GLY A 135 23.89 -29.06 11.04
C GLY A 135 23.00 -29.53 9.89
N THR A 136 23.29 -30.70 9.31
CA THR A 136 22.48 -31.27 8.22
C THR A 136 21.07 -31.65 8.69
N LYS A 137 20.95 -32.27 9.87
CA LYS A 137 19.65 -32.63 10.48
C LYS A 137 18.84 -31.38 10.82
N LEU A 138 19.49 -30.39 11.43
CA LEU A 138 18.86 -29.12 11.77
C LEU A 138 18.38 -28.37 10.52
N ALA A 139 19.18 -28.35 9.45
CA ALA A 139 18.81 -27.72 8.19
C ALA A 139 17.57 -28.40 7.57
N LYS A 140 17.49 -29.74 7.60
CA LYS A 140 16.32 -30.48 7.12
C LYS A 140 15.05 -30.16 7.92
N VAL A 141 15.14 -30.13 9.25
CA VAL A 141 14.01 -29.76 10.11
C VAL A 141 13.55 -28.33 9.83
N ARG A 142 14.50 -27.39 9.72
CA ARG A 142 14.20 -25.99 9.38
C ARG A 142 13.53 -25.87 8.02
N ALA A 143 14.01 -26.58 7.00
CA ALA A 143 13.40 -26.62 5.69
C ALA A 143 11.95 -27.13 5.77
N ALA A 144 11.71 -28.24 6.47
CA ALA A 144 10.36 -28.78 6.65
C ALA A 144 9.40 -27.80 7.36
N VAL A 145 9.89 -27.06 8.37
CA VAL A 145 9.10 -26.01 9.03
C VAL A 145 8.78 -24.88 8.06
N LEU A 146 9.76 -24.41 7.28
CA LEU A 146 9.55 -23.36 6.28
C LEU A 146 8.59 -23.79 5.19
N ASP A 147 8.69 -25.04 4.70
CA ASP A 147 7.76 -25.60 3.72
C ASP A 147 6.33 -25.66 4.27
N GLY A 148 6.18 -26.04 5.54
CA GLY A 148 4.90 -25.99 6.25
C GLY A 148 4.31 -24.58 6.34
N MET A 149 5.13 -23.59 6.69
CA MET A 149 4.72 -22.19 6.74
C MET A 149 4.34 -21.66 5.35
N ASN A 150 5.13 -21.96 4.32
CA ASN A 150 4.83 -21.58 2.94
C ASN A 150 3.48 -22.18 2.50
N ALA A 151 3.23 -23.46 2.76
CA ALA A 151 1.96 -24.10 2.44
C ALA A 151 0.76 -23.49 3.19
N GLN A 152 0.96 -22.92 4.39
CA GLN A 152 -0.08 -22.17 5.09
C GLN A 152 -0.33 -20.81 4.44
N TYR A 153 0.72 -20.07 4.11
CA TYR A 153 0.58 -18.78 3.43
C TYR A 153 -0.04 -18.90 2.04
N GLU A 154 0.33 -19.94 1.28
CA GLU A 154 -0.29 -20.22 -0.02
C GLU A 154 -1.78 -20.51 0.10
N ARG A 155 -2.20 -21.23 1.15
CA ARG A 155 -3.63 -21.48 1.43
C ARG A 155 -4.37 -20.19 1.76
N ALA A 156 -3.84 -19.38 2.68
CA ALA A 156 -4.43 -18.08 3.02
C ALA A 156 -4.52 -17.14 1.80
N LEU A 157 -3.50 -17.16 0.92
CA LEU A 157 -3.49 -16.38 -0.31
C LEU A 157 -4.55 -16.87 -1.31
N LYS A 158 -4.74 -18.20 -1.45
CA LYS A 158 -5.79 -18.77 -2.30
C LYS A 158 -7.18 -18.41 -1.77
N GLU A 159 -7.40 -18.52 -0.47
CA GLU A 159 -8.68 -18.17 0.18
C GLU A 159 -9.02 -16.69 0.03
N THR A 160 -8.05 -15.79 0.28
CA THR A 160 -8.25 -14.35 0.14
C THR A 160 -8.49 -13.93 -1.31
N LYS A 161 -7.78 -14.54 -2.27
CA LYS A 161 -8.05 -14.35 -3.71
C LYS A 161 -9.45 -14.80 -4.08
N ALA A 162 -9.86 -16.02 -3.69
CA ALA A 162 -11.20 -16.52 -3.97
C ALA A 162 -12.30 -15.63 -3.37
N ALA A 163 -12.08 -15.10 -2.15
CA ALA A 163 -12.99 -14.14 -1.54
C ALA A 163 -13.06 -12.81 -2.32
N SER A 164 -11.92 -12.30 -2.78
CA SER A 164 -11.85 -11.09 -3.63
C SER A 164 -12.54 -11.30 -4.98
N ASP A 165 -12.29 -12.45 -5.63
CA ASP A 165 -12.88 -12.80 -6.93
C ASP A 165 -14.39 -12.95 -6.82
N LYS A 166 -14.90 -13.54 -5.74
CA LYS A 166 -16.35 -13.62 -5.46
C LYS A 166 -16.98 -12.23 -5.38
N ILE A 167 -16.32 -11.28 -4.71
CA ILE A 167 -16.80 -9.89 -4.61
C ILE A 167 -16.78 -9.21 -5.98
N ASN A 168 -15.70 -9.38 -6.75
CA ASN A 168 -15.57 -8.81 -8.08
C ASN A 168 -16.61 -9.38 -9.05
N LEU A 169 -16.89 -10.68 -9.00
CA LEU A 169 -17.92 -11.33 -9.80
C LEU A 169 -19.32 -10.79 -9.45
N ALA A 170 -19.65 -10.70 -8.16
CA ALA A 170 -20.92 -10.12 -7.72
C ALA A 170 -21.06 -8.67 -8.20
N ARG A 171 -20.00 -7.86 -8.06
CA ARG A 171 -19.96 -6.47 -8.54
C ARG A 171 -20.18 -6.39 -10.05
N GLN A 172 -19.51 -7.24 -10.83
CA GLN A 172 -19.67 -7.27 -12.28
C GLN A 172 -21.11 -7.58 -12.68
N GLN A 173 -21.72 -8.62 -12.08
CA GLN A 173 -23.11 -9.00 -12.35
C GLN A 173 -24.09 -7.87 -12.02
N ASP A 174 -23.91 -7.21 -10.88
CA ASP A 174 -24.75 -6.08 -10.47
C ASP A 174 -24.62 -4.89 -11.44
N GLN A 175 -23.40 -4.54 -11.83
CA GLN A 175 -23.16 -3.44 -12.77
C GLN A 175 -23.73 -3.75 -14.16
N THR A 176 -23.53 -4.96 -14.70
CA THR A 176 -24.11 -5.34 -16.01
C THR A 176 -25.64 -5.32 -15.99
N ARG A 177 -26.26 -5.80 -14.90
CA ARG A 177 -27.72 -5.74 -14.72
C ARG A 177 -28.25 -4.31 -14.69
N ASN A 178 -27.56 -3.41 -13.98
CA ASN A 178 -27.96 -2.01 -13.87
C ASN A 178 -27.68 -1.22 -15.16
N ALA A 179 -26.58 -1.51 -15.86
CA ALA A 179 -26.26 -0.93 -17.17
C ALA A 179 -27.36 -1.19 -18.20
N ALA A 180 -27.89 -2.41 -18.26
CA ALA A 180 -29.00 -2.73 -19.16
C ALA A 180 -30.25 -1.86 -18.89
N LYS A 181 -30.55 -1.59 -17.61
CA LYS A 181 -31.63 -0.68 -17.21
C LYS A 181 -31.33 0.77 -17.60
N LEU A 182 -30.11 1.25 -17.35
CA LEU A 182 -29.68 2.59 -17.71
C LEU A 182 -29.78 2.83 -19.22
N HIS A 183 -29.33 1.89 -20.04
CA HIS A 183 -29.49 1.97 -21.50
C HIS A 183 -30.96 2.01 -21.91
N SER A 184 -31.82 1.19 -21.30
CA SER A 184 -33.27 1.23 -21.57
C SER A 184 -33.87 2.59 -21.21
N TYR A 185 -33.52 3.17 -20.06
CA TYR A 185 -33.97 4.49 -19.65
C TYR A 185 -33.44 5.59 -20.57
N GLN A 186 -32.19 5.50 -21.00
CA GLN A 186 -31.59 6.43 -21.94
C GLN A 186 -32.30 6.39 -23.30
N SER A 187 -32.57 5.21 -23.85
CA SER A 187 -33.33 5.07 -25.10
C SER A 187 -34.74 5.65 -24.97
N ARG A 188 -35.44 5.34 -23.87
CA ARG A 188 -36.78 5.89 -23.61
C ARG A 188 -36.76 7.41 -23.44
N TYR A 189 -35.72 7.94 -22.79
CA TYR A 189 -35.52 9.38 -22.64
C TYR A 189 -35.35 10.06 -24.01
N PHE A 190 -34.49 9.54 -24.88
CA PHE A 190 -34.32 10.07 -26.24
C PHE A 190 -35.58 9.94 -27.09
N GLU A 191 -36.31 8.83 -26.97
CA GLU A 191 -37.59 8.65 -27.64
C GLU A 191 -38.63 9.70 -27.20
N LEU A 192 -38.74 9.96 -25.89
CA LEU A 192 -39.63 10.97 -25.34
C LEU A 192 -39.24 12.39 -25.77
N LEU A 193 -37.93 12.70 -25.81
CA LEU A 193 -37.45 13.97 -26.35
C LEU A 193 -37.82 14.14 -27.82
N ALA A 194 -37.60 13.11 -28.64
CA ALA A 194 -37.95 13.12 -30.06
C ALA A 194 -39.47 13.28 -30.26
N LYS A 195 -40.28 12.56 -29.49
CA LYS A 195 -41.76 12.69 -29.48
C LYS A 195 -42.20 14.09 -29.11
N ASN A 196 -41.67 14.65 -28.01
CA ASN A 196 -41.99 16.02 -27.61
C ASN A 196 -41.59 17.06 -28.68
N ALA A 197 -40.43 16.89 -29.31
CA ALA A 197 -40.01 17.75 -30.41
C ALA A 197 -40.90 17.62 -31.66
N ALA A 198 -41.37 16.42 -31.97
CA ALA A 198 -42.31 16.18 -33.07
C ALA A 198 -43.69 16.79 -32.80
N ILE A 199 -44.21 16.64 -31.58
CA ILE A 199 -45.49 17.26 -31.16
C ILE A 199 -45.39 18.78 -31.26
N LYS A 200 -44.32 19.39 -30.73
CA LYS A 200 -44.12 20.85 -30.83
C LYS A 200 -44.10 21.34 -32.28
N ARG A 201 -43.44 20.60 -33.18
CA ARG A 201 -43.43 20.92 -34.62
C ARG A 201 -44.82 20.82 -35.23
N ALA A 202 -45.56 19.74 -34.96
CA ALA A 202 -46.91 19.55 -35.47
C ALA A 202 -47.89 20.62 -34.96
N CYS A 203 -47.80 21.00 -33.68
CA CYS A 203 -48.58 22.11 -33.12
C CYS A 203 -48.30 23.43 -33.83
N ALA A 204 -47.03 23.78 -34.03
CA ALA A 204 -46.64 25.01 -34.73
C ALA A 204 -47.13 25.04 -36.20
N GLU A 205 -47.04 23.91 -36.91
CA GLU A 205 -47.58 23.79 -38.27
C GLU A 205 -49.09 23.98 -38.30
N GLN A 206 -49.80 23.39 -37.33
CA GLN A 206 -51.25 23.49 -37.26
C GLN A 206 -51.72 24.90 -36.88
N GLU A 207 -51.02 25.56 -35.95
CA GLU A 207 -51.25 26.97 -35.62
C GLU A 207 -51.06 27.87 -36.84
N LEU A 208 -49.99 27.65 -37.63
CA LEU A 208 -49.77 28.39 -38.88
C LEU A 208 -50.91 28.16 -39.89
N ARG A 209 -51.40 26.92 -40.03
CA ARG A 209 -52.54 26.60 -40.90
C ARG A 209 -53.81 27.31 -40.44
N LEU A 210 -54.08 27.33 -39.13
CA LEU A 210 -55.23 28.03 -38.55
C LEU A 210 -55.13 29.53 -38.80
N GLN A 211 -53.97 30.15 -38.55
CA GLN A 211 -53.73 31.57 -38.83
C GLN A 211 -53.92 31.92 -40.31
N LYS A 212 -53.50 31.05 -41.23
CA LYS A 212 -53.74 31.24 -42.67
C LYS A 212 -55.22 31.20 -43.00
N ARG A 213 -55.96 30.22 -42.47
CA ARG A 213 -57.42 30.09 -42.67
C ARG A 213 -58.20 31.28 -42.12
N THR A 214 -57.85 31.79 -40.94
CA THR A 214 -58.51 32.99 -40.36
C THR A 214 -58.21 34.27 -41.13
N LYS A 215 -57.12 34.32 -41.92
CA LYS A 215 -56.81 35.46 -42.80
C LYS A 215 -57.48 35.37 -44.18
N THR A 216 -57.98 34.20 -44.57
CA THR A 216 -58.64 33.97 -45.87
C THR A 216 -60.17 33.93 -45.78
N ALA A 217 -60.72 33.91 -44.57
CA ALA A 217 -62.14 34.10 -44.27
C ALA A 217 -62.38 35.56 -43.88
#